data_AF-A0A2P5HXG5-F1
#
_entry.id   AF-A0A2P5HXG5-F1
#
_cell.length_a   1.000
_cell.length_b   1.000
_cell.length_c   1.000
_cell.angle_alpha   90.00
_cell.angle_beta   90.00
_cell.angle_gamma   90.00
#
_symmetry.space_group_name_H-M   'P 1'
#
loop_
_entity.id
_entity.type
_entity.pdbx_description
1 polymer ?
#
loop_
_entity_poly.entity_id
_entity_poly.type
_entity_poly.pdbx_seq_one_letter_code
_entity_poly.pdbx_strand_id
1 'polypeptide(L)'
;MPAEPERVAIITGGAGGMGLAVAQALDARGGWKINLIDIKDEEGKRAADSLSNATYLAAFKSAFVAGNNRLDFLFANAGIMETSNFYEKHDSIDGPPPPNFIALEVNVKGCINAVHVGRHYIDLSPEKGSIVVNASCSSFWPTYFVPVYTASKFGILGFMRCVAHYYKQDGIRINALCPGAVRTSLIPDRAWDQAPADIFTPPELISEVVLKLAEGVEIVNCNGNKATSDELYGKAIVDNGKNIHIQPEPAYCDDIMERTMENSRRGEM
;
A
#
# COMPACT_ATOMS: atom_id res chain seq x y z
N MET A 1 -24.36 -14.74 -23.51
CA MET A 1 -24.30 -13.49 -22.72
C MET A 1 -22.99 -12.81 -23.07
N PRO A 2 -22.94 -11.48 -23.28
CA PRO A 2 -21.64 -10.81 -23.40
C PRO A 2 -20.84 -11.09 -22.12
N ALA A 3 -19.54 -11.34 -22.25
CA ALA A 3 -18.66 -11.48 -21.10
C ALA A 3 -18.77 -10.23 -20.21
N GLU A 4 -18.81 -10.39 -18.90
CA GLU A 4 -18.75 -9.24 -18.00
C GLU A 4 -17.50 -8.40 -18.31
N PRO A 5 -17.61 -7.05 -18.28
CA PRO A 5 -16.47 -6.20 -18.56
C PRO A 5 -15.40 -6.40 -17.48
N GLU A 6 -14.17 -6.68 -17.90
CA GLU A 6 -13.03 -6.91 -17.01
C GLU A 6 -12.81 -5.74 -16.05
N ARG A 7 -12.49 -6.05 -14.79
CA ARG A 7 -12.08 -5.05 -13.80
C ARG A 7 -10.65 -4.61 -14.10
N VAL A 8 -10.33 -3.35 -13.84
CA VAL A 8 -9.02 -2.77 -14.16
C VAL A 8 -8.24 -2.48 -12.90
N ALA A 9 -7.03 -3.02 -12.82
CA ALA A 9 -6.07 -2.75 -11.76
C ALA A 9 -4.89 -1.90 -12.25
N ILE A 10 -4.44 -0.98 -11.41
CA ILE A 10 -3.13 -0.32 -11.53
C ILE A 10 -2.28 -0.72 -10.32
N ILE A 11 -1.05 -1.19 -10.57
CA ILE A 11 -0.09 -1.56 -9.53
C ILE A 11 1.19 -0.76 -9.72
N THR A 12 1.50 0.10 -8.75
CA THR A 12 2.79 0.81 -8.72
C THR A 12 3.86 -0.06 -8.06
N GLY A 13 5.12 0.04 -8.50
CA GLY A 13 6.15 -0.90 -8.08
C GLY A 13 5.87 -2.33 -8.59
N GLY A 14 5.24 -2.44 -9.76
CA GLY A 14 4.72 -3.69 -10.31
C GLY A 14 5.76 -4.59 -10.96
N ALA A 15 7.01 -4.13 -11.14
CA ALA A 15 8.04 -4.91 -11.83
C ALA A 15 8.66 -6.03 -10.97
N GLY A 16 8.33 -6.12 -9.67
CA GLY A 16 8.84 -7.17 -8.80
C GLY A 16 8.27 -7.13 -7.38
N GLY A 17 8.82 -8.00 -6.52
CA GLY A 17 8.46 -8.07 -5.11
C GLY A 17 6.95 -8.27 -4.88
N MET A 18 6.40 -7.55 -3.91
CA MET A 18 4.97 -7.61 -3.57
C MET A 18 4.06 -7.13 -4.70
N GLY A 19 4.50 -6.13 -5.50
CA GLY A 19 3.70 -5.63 -6.61
C GLY A 19 3.45 -6.69 -7.68
N LEU A 20 4.51 -7.40 -8.07
CA LEU A 20 4.41 -8.53 -9.00
C LEU A 20 3.62 -9.71 -8.40
N ALA A 21 3.82 -10.03 -7.12
CA ALA A 21 3.07 -11.10 -6.47
C ALA A 21 1.55 -10.84 -6.49
N VAL A 22 1.14 -9.60 -6.19
CA VAL A 22 -0.28 -9.18 -6.30
C VAL A 22 -0.76 -9.24 -7.75
N ALA A 23 0.05 -8.82 -8.72
CA ALA A 23 -0.30 -8.91 -10.14
C ALA A 23 -0.54 -10.37 -10.57
N GLN A 24 0.34 -11.29 -10.18
CA GLN A 24 0.20 -12.73 -10.42
C GLN A 24 -1.06 -13.30 -9.78
N ALA A 25 -1.40 -12.87 -8.56
CA ALA A 25 -2.61 -13.32 -7.90
C ALA A 25 -3.89 -12.80 -8.57
N LEU A 26 -3.91 -11.54 -9.04
CA LEU A 26 -5.03 -11.00 -9.82
C LEU A 26 -5.19 -11.72 -11.17
N ASP A 27 -4.08 -12.00 -11.85
CA ASP A 27 -4.08 -12.73 -13.14
C ASP A 27 -4.64 -14.14 -12.96
N ALA A 28 -4.16 -14.86 -11.94
CA ALA A 28 -4.64 -16.20 -11.58
C ALA A 28 -6.12 -16.20 -11.13
N ARG A 29 -6.60 -15.11 -10.51
CA ARG A 29 -8.02 -14.95 -10.14
C ARG A 29 -8.92 -14.77 -11.37
N GLY A 30 -8.40 -14.18 -12.45
CA GLY A 30 -9.13 -13.89 -13.68
C GLY A 30 -10.11 -12.72 -13.55
N GLY A 31 -10.59 -12.23 -14.71
CA GLY A 31 -11.52 -11.09 -14.78
C GLY A 31 -10.87 -9.74 -14.47
N TRP A 32 -9.54 -9.67 -14.50
CA TRP A 32 -8.75 -8.46 -14.28
C TRP A 32 -7.88 -8.14 -15.49
N LYS A 33 -7.89 -6.87 -15.90
CA LYS A 33 -6.86 -6.26 -16.73
C LYS A 33 -5.88 -5.51 -15.84
N ILE A 34 -4.60 -5.86 -15.93
CA ILE A 34 -3.58 -5.43 -14.96
C ILE A 34 -2.61 -4.46 -15.63
N ASN A 35 -2.47 -3.27 -15.07
CA ASN A 35 -1.50 -2.28 -15.55
C ASN A 35 -0.38 -2.12 -14.53
N LEU A 36 0.84 -2.49 -14.91
CA LEU A 36 2.03 -2.37 -14.09
C LEU A 36 2.71 -1.02 -14.36
N ILE A 37 3.04 -0.29 -13.30
CA ILE A 37 3.81 0.95 -13.34
C ILE A 37 5.03 0.79 -12.45
N ASP A 38 6.22 1.05 -12.99
CA ASP A 38 7.49 0.97 -12.28
C ASP A 38 8.52 1.90 -12.92
N ILE A 39 9.62 2.18 -12.24
CA ILE A 39 10.77 2.91 -12.83
C ILE A 39 11.72 1.99 -13.61
N LYS A 40 11.55 0.67 -13.46
CA LYS A 40 12.36 -0.37 -14.10
C LYS A 40 11.70 -0.84 -15.39
N ASP A 41 11.92 -0.13 -16.49
CA ASP A 41 11.24 -0.38 -17.77
C ASP A 41 11.34 -1.83 -18.26
N GLU A 42 12.55 -2.40 -18.28
CA GLU A 42 12.78 -3.74 -18.83
C GLU A 42 12.28 -4.86 -17.93
N GLU A 43 12.43 -4.72 -16.61
CA GLU A 43 11.81 -5.61 -15.62
C GLU A 43 10.29 -5.52 -15.68
N GLY A 44 9.73 -4.32 -15.82
CA GLY A 44 8.30 -4.07 -15.90
C GLY A 44 7.67 -4.71 -17.12
N LYS A 45 8.31 -4.61 -18.29
CA LYS A 45 7.88 -5.31 -19.52
C LYS A 45 7.92 -6.82 -19.33
N ARG A 46 9.04 -7.38 -18.84
CA ARG A 46 9.16 -8.82 -18.57
C ARG A 46 8.11 -9.33 -17.58
N ALA A 47 7.81 -8.54 -16.55
CA ALA A 47 6.76 -8.85 -15.60
C ALA A 47 5.38 -8.89 -16.27
N ALA A 48 5.05 -7.89 -17.09
CA ALA A 48 3.78 -7.87 -17.82
C ALA A 48 3.66 -9.03 -18.82
N ASP A 49 4.72 -9.33 -19.57
CA ASP A 49 4.77 -10.42 -20.55
C ASP A 49 4.63 -11.81 -19.91
N SER A 50 4.87 -11.93 -18.59
CA SER A 50 4.72 -13.17 -17.83
C SER A 50 3.28 -13.45 -17.38
N LEU A 51 2.35 -12.52 -17.59
CA LEU A 51 0.96 -12.57 -17.15
C LEU A 51 0.02 -12.64 -18.35
N SER A 52 -1.17 -13.21 -18.18
CA SER A 52 -2.11 -13.42 -19.27
C SER A 52 -2.81 -12.14 -19.75
N ASN A 53 -3.10 -11.20 -18.84
CA ASN A 53 -3.80 -9.95 -19.16
C ASN A 53 -3.17 -8.73 -18.47
N ALA A 54 -1.85 -8.55 -18.66
CA ALA A 54 -1.13 -7.42 -18.12
C ALA A 54 -0.47 -6.54 -19.19
N THR A 55 -0.24 -5.26 -18.85
CA THR A 55 0.52 -4.34 -19.68
C THR A 55 1.40 -3.46 -18.79
N TYR A 56 2.63 -3.20 -19.23
CA TYR A 56 3.51 -2.25 -18.58
C TYR A 56 3.32 -0.85 -19.18
N LEU A 57 3.04 0.14 -18.33
CA LEU A 57 2.76 1.52 -18.74
C LEU A 57 3.45 2.51 -17.80
N ALA A 58 3.97 3.60 -18.36
CA ALA A 58 4.71 4.60 -17.60
C ALA A 58 3.83 5.58 -16.81
N ALA A 59 2.51 5.62 -17.06
CA ALA A 59 1.63 6.65 -16.49
C ALA A 59 0.18 6.18 -16.26
N PHE A 60 -0.46 6.74 -15.23
CA PHE A 60 -1.85 6.46 -14.85
C PHE A 60 -2.84 6.76 -15.97
N LYS A 61 -2.65 7.86 -16.73
CA LYS A 61 -3.52 8.19 -17.86
C LYS A 61 -3.53 7.10 -18.92
N SER A 62 -2.34 6.63 -19.30
CA SER A 62 -2.20 5.56 -20.28
C SER A 62 -2.83 4.27 -19.79
N ALA A 63 -2.66 3.94 -18.50
CA ALA A 63 -3.27 2.76 -17.88
C ALA A 63 -4.81 2.85 -17.85
N PHE A 64 -5.35 4.01 -17.52
CA PHE A 64 -6.80 4.25 -17.55
C PHE A 64 -7.38 4.11 -18.95
N VAL A 65 -6.74 4.70 -19.96
CA VAL A 65 -7.16 4.58 -21.38
C VAL A 65 -7.05 3.13 -21.86
N ALA A 66 -5.96 2.43 -21.53
CA ALA A 66 -5.79 1.02 -21.86
C ALA A 66 -6.86 0.15 -21.17
N GLY A 67 -7.31 0.54 -19.98
CA GLY A 67 -8.43 -0.05 -19.25
C GLY A 67 -9.83 0.31 -19.78
N ASN A 68 -9.95 0.85 -20.99
CA ASN A 68 -11.21 1.33 -21.56
C ASN A 68 -11.87 2.43 -20.70
N ASN A 69 -11.06 3.35 -20.16
CA ASN A 69 -11.48 4.43 -19.28
C ASN A 69 -12.14 3.92 -17.98
N ARG A 70 -11.55 2.89 -17.39
CA ARG A 70 -11.98 2.29 -16.13
C ARG A 70 -10.78 2.07 -15.20
N LEU A 71 -10.99 2.25 -13.90
CA LEU A 71 -10.09 1.89 -12.82
C LEU A 71 -10.91 1.41 -11.61
N ASP A 72 -10.84 0.11 -11.31
CA ASP A 72 -11.55 -0.50 -10.18
C ASP A 72 -10.63 -0.72 -8.98
N PHE A 73 -9.32 -0.87 -9.21
CA PHE A 73 -8.36 -1.11 -8.14
C PHE A 73 -7.03 -0.40 -8.35
N LEU A 74 -6.56 0.33 -7.33
CA LEU A 74 -5.19 0.84 -7.25
C LEU A 74 -4.45 0.18 -6.09
N PHE A 75 -3.33 -0.47 -6.38
CA PHE A 75 -2.31 -0.80 -5.39
C PHE A 75 -1.18 0.23 -5.41
N ALA A 76 -1.23 1.19 -4.48
CA ALA A 76 -0.17 2.18 -4.26
C ALA A 76 0.97 1.54 -3.45
N ASN A 77 1.75 0.70 -4.14
CA ASN A 77 2.74 -0.20 -3.57
C ASN A 77 4.19 0.28 -3.65
N ALA A 78 4.53 1.15 -4.60
CA ALA A 78 5.90 1.61 -4.79
C ALA A 78 6.49 2.18 -3.48
N GLY A 79 7.66 1.67 -3.09
CA GLY A 79 8.36 2.11 -1.88
C GLY A 79 9.79 1.60 -1.82
N ILE A 80 10.61 2.28 -1.02
CA ILE A 80 12.03 1.99 -0.81
C ILE A 80 12.37 2.03 0.68
N MET A 81 13.44 1.33 1.06
CA MET A 81 14.12 1.56 2.33
C MET A 81 14.99 2.81 2.25
N GLU A 82 15.26 3.44 3.39
CA GLU A 82 16.42 4.32 3.46
C GLU A 82 17.71 3.51 3.35
N THR A 83 18.75 4.12 2.77
CA THR A 83 20.06 3.48 2.57
C THR A 83 21.18 4.16 3.37
N SER A 84 20.91 5.34 3.93
CA SER A 84 21.86 6.13 4.71
C SER A 84 21.77 5.77 6.19
N ASN A 85 22.92 5.70 6.89
CA ASN A 85 22.93 5.52 8.34
C ASN A 85 22.66 6.86 9.03
N PHE A 86 21.41 7.06 9.49
CA PHE A 86 21.03 8.29 10.19
C PHE A 86 21.83 8.55 11.48
N TYR A 87 22.40 7.50 12.08
CA TYR A 87 23.15 7.58 13.34
C TYR A 87 24.67 7.65 13.14
N GLU A 88 25.12 7.84 11.90
CA GLU A 88 26.54 8.02 11.61
C GLU A 88 27.09 9.21 12.39
N LYS A 89 28.19 8.99 13.11
CA LYS A 89 28.88 10.06 13.85
C LYS A 89 29.86 10.74 12.90
N HIS A 90 29.88 12.07 12.96
CA HIS A 90 30.74 12.88 12.12
C HIS A 90 31.67 13.72 13.00
N ASP A 91 32.97 13.54 12.82
CA ASP A 91 34.02 14.28 13.53
C ASP A 91 34.38 15.56 12.76
N SER A 92 33.40 16.42 12.53
CA SER A 92 33.57 17.71 11.85
C SER A 92 32.84 18.84 12.59
N ILE A 93 33.48 20.00 12.70
CA ILE A 93 32.86 21.20 13.28
C ILE A 93 31.81 21.83 12.35
N ASP A 94 31.84 21.49 11.07
CA ASP A 94 30.88 21.97 10.06
C ASP A 94 29.52 21.24 10.16
N GLY A 95 29.41 20.22 11.02
CA GLY A 95 28.22 19.40 11.19
C GLY A 95 28.15 18.19 10.25
N PRO A 96 27.13 17.32 10.42
CA PRO A 96 26.92 16.17 9.56
C PRO A 96 26.39 16.60 8.17
N PRO A 97 26.55 15.77 7.13
CA PRO A 97 25.83 15.97 5.87
C PRO A 97 24.31 15.96 6.12
N PRO A 98 23.51 16.66 5.28
CA PRO A 98 22.07 16.62 5.37
C PRO A 98 21.52 15.18 5.28
N PRO A 99 20.43 14.84 6.01
CA PRO A 99 19.80 13.54 5.88
C PRO A 99 19.30 13.27 4.45
N ASN A 100 19.30 12.01 4.05
CA ASN A 100 18.75 11.60 2.77
C ASN A 100 17.23 11.40 2.88
N PHE A 101 16.47 12.26 2.21
CA PHE A 101 15.01 12.24 2.23
C PHE A 101 14.36 11.45 1.10
N ILE A 102 15.13 10.70 0.28
CA ILE A 102 14.57 9.95 -0.84
C ILE A 102 13.45 8.98 -0.42
N ALA A 103 13.55 8.38 0.78
CA ALA A 103 12.51 7.52 1.32
C ALA A 103 11.20 8.28 1.58
N LEU A 104 11.25 9.55 2.02
CA LEU A 104 10.04 10.37 2.15
C LEU A 104 9.46 10.76 0.78
N GLU A 105 10.32 11.14 -0.17
CA GLU A 105 9.88 11.52 -1.52
C GLU A 105 9.19 10.36 -2.24
N VAL A 106 9.74 9.15 -2.15
CA VAL A 106 9.15 7.97 -2.78
C VAL A 106 7.96 7.45 -1.98
N ASN A 107 8.14 7.17 -0.69
CA ASN A 107 7.11 6.46 0.08
C ASN A 107 5.93 7.37 0.42
N VAL A 108 6.16 8.62 0.83
CA VAL A 108 5.07 9.53 1.24
C VAL A 108 4.52 10.26 0.03
N LYS A 109 5.35 11.09 -0.63
CA LYS A 109 4.88 11.94 -1.73
C LYS A 109 4.47 11.11 -2.94
N GLY A 110 5.21 10.06 -3.28
CA GLY A 110 4.82 9.09 -4.32
C GLY A 110 3.46 8.43 -4.03
N CYS A 111 3.24 7.97 -2.80
CA CYS A 111 1.96 7.38 -2.40
C CYS A 111 0.81 8.40 -2.46
N ILE A 112 0.99 9.60 -1.89
CA ILE A 112 -0.03 10.67 -1.94
C ILE A 112 -0.40 11.00 -3.38
N ASN A 113 0.59 11.16 -4.26
CA ASN A 113 0.34 11.43 -5.68
C ASN A 113 -0.41 10.28 -6.35
N ALA A 114 -0.01 9.03 -6.10
CA ALA A 114 -0.68 7.85 -6.64
C ALA A 114 -2.14 7.77 -6.17
N VAL A 115 -2.42 8.02 -4.88
CA VAL A 115 -3.78 8.02 -4.33
C VAL A 115 -4.60 9.17 -4.88
N HIS A 116 -4.03 10.37 -5.00
CA HIS A 116 -4.71 11.55 -5.54
C HIS A 116 -5.10 11.36 -7.01
N VAL A 117 -4.16 10.91 -7.85
CA VAL A 117 -4.39 10.64 -9.27
C VAL A 117 -5.28 9.41 -9.47
N GLY A 118 -5.07 8.35 -8.68
CA GLY A 118 -5.90 7.15 -8.73
C GLY A 118 -7.35 7.43 -8.36
N ARG A 119 -7.58 8.24 -7.33
CA ARG A 119 -8.91 8.70 -6.93
C ARG A 119 -9.61 9.42 -8.10
N HIS A 120 -8.91 10.33 -8.78
CA HIS A 120 -9.46 11.03 -9.95
C HIS A 120 -9.96 10.04 -11.03
N TYR A 121 -9.19 9.00 -11.35
CA TYR A 121 -9.59 8.01 -12.36
C TYR A 121 -10.68 7.06 -11.88
N ILE A 122 -10.72 6.72 -10.59
CA ILE A 122 -11.85 5.98 -10.00
C ILE A 122 -13.13 6.81 -10.09
N ASP A 123 -13.08 8.13 -9.89
CA ASP A 123 -14.27 8.98 -10.01
C ASP A 123 -14.81 9.07 -11.45
N LEU A 124 -13.93 8.95 -12.45
CA LEU A 124 -14.32 8.88 -13.86
C LEU A 124 -14.82 7.48 -14.29
N SER A 125 -14.66 6.47 -13.44
CA SER A 125 -15.03 5.09 -13.73
C SER A 125 -16.53 4.85 -13.51
N PRO A 126 -17.13 3.87 -14.22
CA PRO A 126 -18.55 3.55 -14.07
C PRO A 126 -18.92 3.04 -12.68
N GLU A 127 -17.98 2.39 -11.99
CA GLU A 127 -18.15 1.84 -10.65
C GLU A 127 -17.11 2.42 -9.69
N LYS A 128 -17.46 2.50 -8.41
CA LYS A 128 -16.51 2.93 -7.37
C LYS A 128 -15.55 1.80 -7.06
N GLY A 129 -14.27 2.16 -6.94
CA GLY A 129 -13.18 1.22 -6.78
C GLY A 129 -12.63 1.11 -5.36
N SER A 130 -11.50 0.42 -5.27
CA SER A 130 -10.71 0.26 -4.05
C SER A 130 -9.29 0.78 -4.24
N ILE A 131 -8.72 1.35 -3.19
CA ILE A 131 -7.33 1.74 -3.11
C ILE A 131 -6.69 1.01 -1.94
N VAL A 132 -5.54 0.38 -2.17
CA VAL A 132 -4.72 -0.16 -1.09
C VAL A 132 -3.38 0.56 -1.12
N VAL A 133 -3.02 1.17 0.01
CA VAL A 133 -1.67 1.73 0.20
C VAL A 133 -0.78 0.68 0.87
N ASN A 134 0.44 0.52 0.37
CA ASN A 134 1.41 -0.38 0.99
C ASN A 134 2.18 0.36 2.08
N ALA A 135 1.73 0.21 3.32
CA ALA A 135 2.35 0.77 4.51
C ALA A 135 3.42 -0.21 5.04
N SER A 136 3.45 -0.48 6.36
CA SER A 136 4.35 -1.45 7.00
C SER A 136 3.92 -1.67 8.46
N CYS A 137 4.35 -2.74 9.11
CA CYS A 137 4.32 -2.81 10.58
C CYS A 137 5.08 -1.64 11.22
N SER A 138 6.07 -1.07 10.52
CA SER A 138 6.78 0.15 10.90
C SER A 138 5.91 1.41 10.91
N SER A 139 4.64 1.33 10.53
CA SER A 139 3.65 2.39 10.71
C SER A 139 3.10 2.47 12.14
N PHE A 140 3.37 1.45 12.96
CA PHE A 140 2.89 1.35 14.35
C PHE A 140 4.05 1.25 15.34
N TRP A 141 5.09 0.50 14.98
CA TRP A 141 6.23 0.25 15.85
C TRP A 141 7.51 0.80 15.23
N PRO A 142 8.35 1.50 16.02
CA PRO A 142 9.58 2.07 15.49
C PRO A 142 10.52 0.97 15.01
N THR A 143 11.06 1.13 13.80
CA THR A 143 12.15 0.29 13.29
C THR A 143 13.45 1.08 13.45
N TYR A 144 14.12 0.87 14.58
CA TYR A 144 15.17 1.77 15.09
C TYR A 144 16.36 1.98 14.16
N PHE A 145 16.68 1.03 13.29
CA PHE A 145 17.81 1.14 12.36
C PHE A 145 17.46 1.90 11.07
N VAL A 146 16.18 2.24 10.86
CA VAL A 146 15.69 2.99 9.69
C VAL A 146 14.65 4.08 10.05
N PRO A 147 15.06 5.16 10.76
CA PRO A 147 14.13 6.16 11.29
C PRO A 147 13.38 6.99 10.22
N VAL A 148 14.00 7.33 9.08
CA VAL A 148 13.36 8.10 8.01
C VAL A 148 12.33 7.25 7.28
N TYR A 149 12.64 5.97 7.02
CA TYR A 149 11.67 4.99 6.51
C TYR A 149 10.50 4.80 7.48
N THR A 150 10.78 4.66 8.78
CA THR A 150 9.75 4.54 9.82
C THR A 150 8.85 5.78 9.79
N ALA A 151 9.42 7.00 9.79
CA ALA A 151 8.65 8.24 9.65
C ALA A 151 7.78 8.24 8.38
N SER A 152 8.33 7.76 7.26
CA SER A 152 7.57 7.64 6.00
C SER A 152 6.35 6.73 6.12
N LYS A 153 6.49 5.58 6.81
CA LYS A 153 5.42 4.60 6.96
C LYS A 153 4.35 5.04 7.97
N PHE A 154 4.74 5.76 9.03
CA PHE A 154 3.77 6.47 9.89
C PHE A 154 2.98 7.52 9.08
N GLY A 155 3.68 8.28 8.22
CA GLY A 155 3.08 9.29 7.35
C GLY A 155 2.02 8.72 6.40
N ILE A 156 2.30 7.59 5.74
CA ILE A 156 1.33 6.91 4.86
C ILE A 156 0.08 6.49 5.64
N LEU A 157 0.25 5.88 6.82
CA LEU A 157 -0.87 5.41 7.63
C LEU A 157 -1.77 6.57 8.10
N GLY A 158 -1.16 7.66 8.56
CA GLY A 158 -1.88 8.88 8.94
C GLY A 158 -2.64 9.47 7.75
N PHE A 159 -1.97 9.64 6.62
CA PHE A 159 -2.59 10.13 5.38
C PHE A 159 -3.78 9.28 4.95
N MET A 160 -3.62 7.95 4.90
CA MET A 160 -4.66 7.00 4.52
C MET A 160 -5.91 7.15 5.41
N ARG A 161 -5.72 7.21 6.73
CA ARG A 161 -6.83 7.40 7.69
C ARG A 161 -7.57 8.73 7.47
N CYS A 162 -6.85 9.81 7.18
CA CYS A 162 -7.46 11.11 6.88
C CYS A 162 -8.36 11.06 5.64
N VAL A 163 -7.85 10.52 4.52
CA VAL A 163 -8.63 10.50 3.26
C VAL A 163 -9.76 9.46 3.29
N ALA A 164 -9.60 8.37 4.05
CA ALA A 164 -10.61 7.32 4.18
C ALA A 164 -11.97 7.84 4.67
N HIS A 165 -11.96 8.82 5.58
CA HIS A 165 -13.19 9.44 6.09
C HIS A 165 -14.06 10.00 4.97
N TYR A 166 -13.48 10.81 4.08
CA TYR A 166 -14.20 11.41 2.96
C TYR A 166 -14.44 10.42 1.82
N TYR A 167 -13.48 9.53 1.54
CA TYR A 167 -13.64 8.55 0.46
C TYR A 167 -14.80 7.58 0.75
N LYS A 168 -15.06 7.27 2.03
CA LYS A 168 -16.24 6.50 2.43
C LYS A 168 -17.56 7.16 2.01
N GLN A 169 -17.66 8.48 2.09
CA GLN A 169 -18.87 9.23 1.70
C GLN A 169 -19.13 9.12 0.19
N ASP A 170 -18.08 8.93 -0.60
CA ASP A 170 -18.15 8.75 -2.05
C ASP A 170 -18.23 7.27 -2.49
N GLY A 171 -18.30 6.33 -1.54
CA GLY A 171 -18.32 4.89 -1.79
C GLY A 171 -17.00 4.30 -2.27
N ILE A 172 -15.87 5.01 -2.09
CA ILE A 172 -14.54 4.54 -2.50
C ILE A 172 -13.80 3.99 -1.29
N ARG A 173 -13.39 2.73 -1.37
CA ARG A 173 -12.65 2.09 -0.29
C ARG A 173 -11.18 2.49 -0.37
N ILE A 174 -10.59 2.83 0.77
CA ILE A 174 -9.15 2.95 0.90
C ILE A 174 -8.70 2.32 2.21
N ASN A 175 -7.72 1.43 2.15
CA ASN A 175 -7.17 0.71 3.30
C ASN A 175 -5.64 0.60 3.19
N ALA A 176 -4.98 0.27 4.29
CA ALA A 176 -3.55 0.02 4.32
C ALA A 176 -3.26 -1.47 4.52
N LEU A 177 -2.42 -2.01 3.65
CA LEU A 177 -1.67 -3.23 3.95
C LEU A 177 -0.42 -2.83 4.74
N CYS A 178 -0.14 -3.52 5.85
CA CYS A 178 0.96 -3.21 6.76
C CYS A 178 1.85 -4.46 6.95
N PRO A 179 2.68 -4.84 5.98
CA PRO A 179 3.46 -6.07 6.07
C PRO A 179 4.45 -6.04 7.22
N GLY A 180 4.63 -7.20 7.86
CA GLY A 180 5.78 -7.55 8.68
C GLY A 180 7.04 -7.76 7.81
N ALA A 181 7.91 -8.68 8.22
CA ALA A 181 9.12 -8.96 7.45
C ALA A 181 8.79 -9.74 6.17
N VAL A 182 8.87 -9.11 5.00
CA VAL A 182 8.73 -9.79 3.70
C VAL A 182 10.11 -9.86 3.04
N ARG A 183 10.53 -11.06 2.63
CA ARG A 183 11.76 -11.21 1.81
C ARG A 183 11.52 -10.59 0.44
N THR A 184 12.07 -9.40 0.26
CA THR A 184 12.02 -8.64 -0.99
C THR A 184 13.41 -8.06 -1.27
N SER A 185 13.65 -7.64 -2.51
CA SER A 185 14.91 -6.99 -2.93
C SER A 185 15.17 -5.63 -2.28
N LEU A 186 14.25 -5.15 -1.44
CA LEU A 186 14.36 -3.89 -0.69
C LEU A 186 15.42 -3.98 0.43
N ILE A 187 15.73 -5.20 0.90
CA ILE A 187 16.81 -5.48 1.83
C ILE A 187 17.72 -6.56 1.20
N PRO A 188 19.07 -6.41 1.21
CA PRO A 188 19.97 -7.42 0.67
C PRO A 188 19.80 -8.77 1.36
N ASP A 189 19.84 -9.88 0.61
CA ASP A 189 19.62 -11.24 1.14
C ASP A 189 20.45 -11.55 2.40
N ARG A 190 21.73 -11.13 2.40
CA ARG A 190 22.65 -11.30 3.53
C ARG A 190 22.17 -10.68 4.85
N ALA A 191 21.29 -9.68 4.79
CA ALA A 191 20.73 -9.05 5.99
C ALA A 191 19.58 -9.86 6.60
N TRP A 192 19.06 -10.86 5.88
CA TRP A 192 18.01 -11.77 6.33
C TRP A 192 18.51 -13.11 6.87
N ASP A 193 19.76 -13.47 6.61
CA ASP A 193 20.31 -14.79 6.93
C ASP A 193 20.30 -15.12 8.43
N GLN A 194 20.31 -14.10 9.29
CA GLN A 194 20.27 -14.26 10.75
C GLN A 194 18.87 -14.12 11.36
N ALA A 195 17.86 -13.78 10.54
CA ALA A 195 16.50 -13.61 11.03
C ALA A 195 15.80 -14.97 11.21
N PRO A 196 15.07 -15.20 12.31
CA PRO A 196 14.29 -16.41 12.50
C PRO A 196 13.29 -16.63 11.36
N ALA A 197 13.20 -17.84 10.81
CA ALA A 197 12.41 -18.11 9.61
C ALA A 197 10.91 -17.84 9.78
N ASP A 198 10.40 -17.94 11.01
CA ASP A 198 8.99 -17.80 11.38
C ASP A 198 8.49 -16.35 11.38
N ILE A 199 9.40 -15.35 11.38
CA ILE A 199 9.00 -13.93 11.30
C ILE A 199 8.63 -13.51 9.89
N PHE A 200 8.99 -14.30 8.87
CA PHE A 200 8.78 -13.91 7.49
C PHE A 200 7.33 -14.12 7.06
N THR A 201 6.74 -13.06 6.55
CA THR A 201 5.41 -13.07 5.94
C THR A 201 5.50 -13.61 4.50
N PRO A 202 4.78 -14.69 4.15
CA PRO A 202 4.75 -15.22 2.79
C PRO A 202 4.12 -14.24 1.79
N PRO A 203 4.67 -14.09 0.57
CA PRO A 203 4.08 -13.27 -0.49
C PRO A 203 2.63 -13.67 -0.85
N GLU A 204 2.28 -14.94 -0.65
CA GLU A 204 0.93 -15.46 -0.89
C GLU A 204 -0.09 -14.85 0.08
N LEU A 205 0.29 -14.69 1.36
CA LEU A 205 -0.57 -14.06 2.37
C LEU A 205 -0.79 -12.57 2.03
N ILE A 206 0.29 -11.88 1.66
CA ILE A 206 0.24 -10.48 1.19
C ILE A 206 -0.76 -10.35 0.03
N SER A 207 -0.63 -11.23 -0.96
CA SER A 207 -1.46 -11.19 -2.15
C SER A 207 -2.92 -11.51 -1.82
N GLU A 208 -3.18 -12.51 -0.98
CA GLU A 208 -4.52 -12.86 -0.52
C GLU A 208 -5.22 -11.67 0.16
N VAL A 209 -4.53 -11.00 1.08
CA VAL A 209 -5.09 -9.85 1.81
C VAL A 209 -5.34 -8.67 0.88
N VAL A 210 -4.42 -8.38 -0.04
CA VAL A 210 -4.61 -7.31 -1.03
C VAL A 210 -5.79 -7.61 -1.95
N LEU A 211 -5.98 -8.86 -2.39
CA LEU A 211 -7.13 -9.25 -3.19
C LEU A 211 -8.44 -9.09 -2.41
N LYS A 212 -8.49 -9.51 -1.13
CA LYS A 212 -9.66 -9.28 -0.27
C LYS A 212 -9.98 -7.80 -0.13
N LEU A 213 -8.96 -6.97 0.09
CA LEU A 213 -9.11 -5.51 0.14
C LEU A 213 -9.49 -4.90 -1.21
N ALA A 214 -9.02 -5.43 -2.34
CA ALA A 214 -9.42 -4.97 -3.67
C ALA A 214 -10.90 -5.26 -3.91
N GLU A 215 -11.37 -6.44 -3.53
CA GLU A 215 -12.72 -6.94 -3.83
C GLU A 215 -13.77 -6.60 -2.78
N GLY A 216 -13.36 -6.13 -1.59
CA GLY A 216 -14.30 -5.84 -0.50
C GLY A 216 -14.74 -7.10 0.24
N VAL A 217 -13.94 -8.16 0.20
CA VAL A 217 -14.25 -9.42 0.88
C VAL A 217 -13.92 -9.29 2.37
N GLU A 218 -14.75 -9.88 3.23
CA GLU A 218 -14.54 -9.92 4.68
C GLU A 218 -13.12 -10.38 5.03
N ILE A 219 -12.48 -9.63 5.93
CA ILE A 219 -11.19 -10.01 6.51
C ILE A 219 -11.46 -10.51 7.93
N VAL A 220 -10.98 -11.72 8.23
CA VAL A 220 -11.01 -12.31 9.57
C VAL A 220 -9.58 -12.38 10.07
N ASN A 221 -9.31 -11.76 11.22
CA ASN A 221 -8.00 -11.77 11.84
C ASN A 221 -7.77 -13.04 12.68
N CYS A 222 -6.54 -13.28 13.12
CA CYS A 222 -6.18 -14.47 13.90
C CYS A 222 -6.91 -14.62 15.25
N ASN A 223 -7.52 -13.54 15.75
CA ASN A 223 -8.27 -13.50 17.01
C ASN A 223 -9.79 -13.65 16.79
N GLY A 224 -10.24 -13.84 15.55
CA GLY A 224 -11.65 -13.98 15.18
C GLY A 224 -12.38 -12.66 14.96
N ASN A 225 -11.72 -11.50 15.11
CA ASN A 225 -12.33 -10.22 14.76
C ASN A 225 -12.46 -10.11 13.24
N LYS A 226 -13.51 -9.41 12.82
CA LYS A 226 -13.88 -9.29 11.42
C LYS A 226 -13.88 -7.83 10.99
N ALA A 227 -13.58 -7.61 9.72
CA ALA A 227 -13.89 -6.38 9.00
C ALA A 227 -14.71 -6.75 7.78
N THR A 228 -16.01 -6.45 7.80
CA THR A 228 -16.94 -6.70 6.68
C THR A 228 -16.72 -5.68 5.56
N SER A 229 -17.31 -5.92 4.38
CA SER A 229 -17.14 -5.03 3.21
C SER A 229 -17.47 -3.56 3.50
N ASP A 230 -18.50 -3.29 4.30
CA ASP A 230 -18.97 -1.96 4.70
C ASP A 230 -18.08 -1.31 5.76
N GLU A 231 -17.23 -2.10 6.42
CA GLU A 231 -16.22 -1.63 7.37
C GLU A 231 -14.85 -1.40 6.73
N LEU A 232 -14.60 -1.86 5.50
CA LEU A 232 -13.32 -1.72 4.80
C LEU A 232 -13.05 -0.29 4.27
N TYR A 233 -13.06 0.67 5.18
CA TYR A 233 -12.66 2.06 4.98
C TYR A 233 -11.72 2.44 6.12
N GLY A 234 -10.50 2.85 5.80
CA GLY A 234 -9.53 3.30 6.80
C GLY A 234 -8.89 2.18 7.61
N LYS A 235 -9.08 0.90 7.24
CA LYS A 235 -8.53 -0.23 7.99
C LYS A 235 -7.04 -0.38 7.69
N ALA A 236 -6.29 -0.75 8.73
CA ALA A 236 -4.90 -1.14 8.63
C ALA A 236 -4.78 -2.63 8.94
N ILE A 237 -4.38 -3.41 7.93
CA ILE A 237 -4.26 -4.86 8.02
C ILE A 237 -2.78 -5.21 8.12
N VAL A 238 -2.37 -5.75 9.26
CA VAL A 238 -0.99 -6.16 9.52
C VAL A 238 -0.83 -7.65 9.26
N ASP A 239 0.00 -7.99 8.28
CA ASP A 239 0.32 -9.38 7.93
C ASP A 239 1.72 -9.71 8.46
N ASN A 240 1.78 -10.53 9.52
CA ASN A 240 3.03 -10.86 10.19
C ASN A 240 3.19 -12.36 10.35
N GLY A 241 4.25 -12.92 9.77
CA GLY A 241 4.40 -14.36 9.65
C GLY A 241 3.20 -14.94 8.88
N LYS A 242 2.43 -15.81 9.52
CA LYS A 242 1.21 -16.42 8.92
C LYS A 242 -0.10 -15.80 9.42
N ASN A 243 -0.02 -14.73 10.21
CA ASN A 243 -1.18 -14.15 10.87
C ASN A 243 -1.60 -12.83 10.21
N ILE A 244 -2.92 -12.62 10.18
CA ILE A 244 -3.55 -11.35 9.80
C ILE A 244 -4.04 -10.68 11.08
N HIS A 245 -3.76 -9.39 11.24
CA HIS A 245 -4.26 -8.55 12.32
C HIS A 245 -4.98 -7.32 11.76
N ILE A 246 -6.17 -7.04 12.25
CA ILE A 246 -6.85 -5.76 11.99
C ILE A 246 -6.44 -4.80 13.10
N GLN A 247 -5.56 -3.86 12.78
CA GLN A 247 -4.98 -2.95 13.77
C GLN A 247 -5.90 -1.74 14.00
N PRO A 248 -6.37 -1.51 15.25
CA PRO A 248 -7.25 -0.38 15.54
C PRO A 248 -6.51 0.97 15.44
N GLU A 249 -7.29 2.05 15.41
CA GLU A 249 -6.76 3.39 15.66
C GLU A 249 -6.25 3.50 17.11
N PRO A 250 -5.28 4.40 17.38
CA PRO A 250 -4.88 4.69 18.75
C PRO A 250 -6.07 5.13 19.60
N ALA A 251 -6.13 4.65 20.84
CA ALA A 251 -7.13 5.11 21.79
C ALA A 251 -6.90 6.59 22.13
N TYR A 252 -7.98 7.34 22.33
CA TYR A 252 -7.91 8.70 22.86
C TYR A 252 -7.39 8.68 24.32
N CYS A 253 -6.59 9.67 24.69
CA CYS A 253 -6.02 9.74 26.04
C CYS A 253 -7.05 10.12 27.11
N ASP A 254 -8.12 10.81 26.72
CA ASP A 254 -9.27 11.18 27.54
C ASP A 254 -10.45 11.60 26.66
N ASP A 255 -11.60 11.86 27.30
CA ASP A 255 -12.84 12.29 26.63
C ASP A 255 -12.70 13.68 25.97
N ILE A 256 -11.76 14.53 26.39
CA ILE A 256 -11.53 15.85 25.79
C ILE A 256 -10.87 15.66 24.42
N MET A 257 -9.86 14.79 24.35
CA MET A 257 -9.19 14.43 23.10
C MET A 257 -10.16 13.75 22.14
N GLU A 258 -10.99 12.83 22.63
CA GLU A 258 -12.05 12.23 21.80
C GLU A 258 -12.93 13.31 21.16
N ARG A 259 -13.50 14.21 21.95
CA ARG A 259 -14.33 15.31 21.41
C ARG A 259 -13.56 16.22 20.45
N THR A 260 -12.28 16.50 20.75
CA THR A 260 -11.43 17.33 19.89
C THR A 260 -11.29 16.71 18.50
N MET A 261 -10.99 15.40 18.45
CA MET A 261 -10.81 14.69 17.18
C MET A 261 -12.14 14.44 16.46
N GLU A 262 -13.22 14.15 17.18
CA GLU A 262 -14.56 13.99 16.59
C GLU A 262 -15.10 15.29 15.96
N ASN A 263 -14.78 16.46 16.53
CA ASN A 263 -15.12 17.74 15.90
C ASN A 263 -14.42 17.92 14.55
N SER A 264 -13.14 17.54 14.44
CA SER A 264 -12.39 17.61 13.17
C SER A 264 -13.01 16.73 12.08
N ARG A 265 -13.61 15.60 12.45
CA ARG A 265 -14.32 14.70 11.51
C ARG A 265 -15.59 15.31 10.94
N ARG A 266 -16.22 16.26 11.63
CA ARG A 266 -17.44 16.93 11.16
C ARG A 266 -17.15 18.07 10.17
N GLY A 267 -15.87 18.40 9.95
CA GLY A 267 -15.49 19.60 9.21
C GLY A 267 -15.85 20.90 9.94
N GLU A 268 -16.13 20.81 11.24
CA GLU A 268 -16.45 21.94 12.12
C GLU A 268 -15.16 22.37 12.84
N MET A 269 -14.32 23.15 12.16
CA MET A 269 -13.24 23.92 12.78
C MET A 269 -13.34 25.39 12.39
#